data_AF-A0A4Y8C9T9-F1
#
_entry.id   AF-A0A4Y8C9T9-F1
#
_cell.length_a   1.000
_cell.length_b   1.000
_cell.length_c   1.000
_cell.angle_alpha   90.00
_cell.angle_beta   90.00
_cell.angle_gamma   90.00
#
_symmetry.space_group_name_H-M   'P 1'
#
loop_
_entity.id
_entity.type
_entity.pdbx_description
1 polymer ?
#
loop_
_entity_poly.entity_id
_entity_poly.type
_entity_poly.pdbx_seq_one_letter_code
_entity_poly.pdbx_strand_id
1 'polypeptide(L)'
;FYFLKNIDGLLVYIALLISLGGLVVSWFVGIKLPGLEYNNQKAEAALRKELVYAEDNRKEYAKNETMIELFTGLKFNYKRLFLHYGYFNIWLILFEQMIVIVPFLIMAPGLFAGAIGLGIVMQINNAFDQVRSSFSVF
;
A
#
# COMPACT_ATOMS: atom_id res chain seq x y z
N PHE A 1 21.00 -14.86 -23.22
CA PHE A 1 19.87 -15.80 -23.37
C PHE A 1 20.20 -17.23 -22.95
N TYR A 2 21.46 -17.70 -23.07
CA TYR A 2 21.88 -19.03 -22.57
C TYR A 2 21.63 -19.23 -21.06
N PHE A 3 21.78 -18.17 -20.25
CA PHE A 3 21.53 -18.20 -18.81
C PHE A 3 20.04 -18.30 -18.43
N LEU A 4 19.13 -17.84 -19.30
CA LEU A 4 17.67 -17.87 -19.09
C LEU A 4 17.06 -19.24 -19.42
N LYS A 5 17.73 -20.03 -20.25
CA LYS A 5 17.25 -21.35 -20.71
C LYS A 5 17.58 -22.49 -19.74
N ASN A 6 18.58 -22.31 -18.88
CA ASN A 6 19.09 -23.38 -18.01
C ASN A 6 18.53 -23.36 -16.58
N ILE A 7 17.58 -22.46 -16.27
CA ILE A 7 16.92 -22.39 -14.96
C ILE A 7 15.42 -22.51 -15.20
N ASP A 8 14.91 -23.74 -15.10
CA ASP A 8 13.46 -23.99 -15.10
C ASP A 8 12.82 -23.17 -13.96
N GLY A 9 11.78 -22.41 -14.30
CA GLY A 9 11.06 -21.59 -13.32
C GLY A 9 11.73 -20.26 -12.94
N LEU A 10 12.73 -19.77 -13.68
CA LEU A 10 13.37 -18.45 -13.41
C LEU A 10 12.35 -17.32 -13.18
N LEU A 11 11.30 -17.26 -14.02
CA LEU A 11 10.22 -16.27 -13.90
C LEU A 11 9.46 -16.36 -12.57
N VAL A 12 9.28 -17.56 -12.04
CA VAL A 12 8.63 -17.78 -10.73
C VAL A 12 9.53 -17.27 -9.61
N TYR A 13 10.84 -17.54 -9.66
CA TYR A 13 11.78 -17.03 -8.66
C TYR A 13 11.90 -15.50 -8.71
N ILE A 14 11.90 -14.91 -9.90
CA ILE A 14 11.90 -13.45 -10.08
C ILE A 14 10.60 -12.85 -9.51
N ALA A 15 9.45 -13.41 -9.86
CA ALA A 15 8.16 -12.97 -9.34
C ALA A 15 8.13 -13.06 -7.80
N LEU A 16 8.58 -14.18 -7.24
CA LEU A 16 8.61 -14.42 -5.80
C LEU A 16 9.54 -13.43 -5.07
N LEU A 17 10.73 -13.17 -5.59
CA LEU A 17 11.66 -12.19 -5.01
C LEU A 17 11.08 -10.77 -5.04
N ILE A 18 10.44 -10.38 -6.14
CA ILE A 18 9.83 -9.06 -6.26
C ILE A 18 8.62 -8.93 -5.34
N SER A 19 7.77 -9.96 -5.26
CA SER A 19 6.62 -9.98 -4.34
C SER A 19 7.05 -9.90 -2.88
N LEU A 20 8.05 -10.67 -2.47
CA LEU A 20 8.61 -10.60 -1.11
C LEU A 20 9.25 -9.22 -0.84
N GLY A 21 10.00 -8.68 -1.79
CA GLY A 21 10.58 -7.34 -1.68
C GLY A 21 9.50 -6.26 -1.53
N GLY A 22 8.45 -6.31 -2.36
CA GLY A 22 7.30 -5.42 -2.27
C GLY A 22 6.59 -5.50 -0.93
N LEU A 23 6.37 -6.71 -0.42
CA LEU A 23 5.77 -6.93 0.91
C LEU A 23 6.62 -6.31 2.01
N VAL A 24 7.93 -6.57 2.03
CA VAL A 24 8.84 -6.05 3.07
C VAL A 24 8.87 -4.52 3.05
N VAL A 25 8.96 -3.90 1.87
CA VAL A 25 8.97 -2.45 1.77
C VAL A 25 7.60 -1.86 2.14
N SER A 26 6.50 -2.44 1.67
CA SER A 26 5.14 -2.01 2.05
C SER A 26 4.91 -2.11 3.55
N TRP A 27 5.39 -3.19 4.18
CA TRP A 27 5.33 -3.35 5.64
C TRP A 27 6.13 -2.26 6.36
N PHE A 28 7.35 -1.98 5.91
CA PHE A 28 8.19 -0.93 6.49
C PHE A 28 7.58 0.48 6.34
N VAL A 29 7.05 0.80 5.16
CA VAL A 29 6.41 2.09 4.86
C VAL A 29 5.10 2.25 5.64
N GLY A 30 4.34 1.17 5.82
CA GLY A 30 3.03 1.14 6.48
C GLY A 30 3.05 0.94 8.00
N ILE A 31 4.19 0.58 8.61
CA ILE A 31 4.26 0.13 10.02
C ILE A 31 3.68 1.13 11.04
N LYS A 32 3.71 2.42 10.73
CA LYS A 32 3.20 3.48 11.61
C LYS A 32 1.69 3.73 11.48
N LEU A 33 1.04 3.26 10.41
CA LEU A 33 -0.38 3.52 10.14
C LEU A 33 -1.30 2.98 11.25
N PRO A 34 -1.17 1.74 11.76
CA PRO A 34 -2.07 1.21 12.77
C PRO A 34 -2.06 2.04 14.07
N GLY A 35 -0.87 2.48 14.50
CA GLY A 35 -0.74 3.32 15.69
C GLY A 35 -1.35 4.71 15.51
N LEU A 36 -1.24 5.30 14.31
CA LEU A 36 -1.86 6.59 14.00
C LEU A 36 -3.38 6.48 13.89
N GLU A 37 -3.88 5.42 13.27
CA GLU A 37 -5.31 5.12 13.15
C GLU A 37 -5.93 4.95 14.54
N TYR A 38 -5.28 4.19 15.43
CA TYR A 38 -5.71 4.05 16.82
C TYR A 38 -5.78 5.39 17.56
N ASN A 39 -4.75 6.23 17.43
CA ASN A 39 -4.74 7.55 18.06
C ASN A 39 -5.86 8.46 17.51
N ASN A 40 -6.16 8.34 16.22
CA ASN A 40 -7.23 9.08 15.58
C ASN A 40 -8.60 8.62 16.10
N GLN A 41 -8.85 7.32 16.14
CA GLN A 41 -10.08 6.73 16.70
C GLN A 41 -10.26 7.08 18.17
N LYS A 42 -9.18 7.09 18.97
CA LYS A 42 -9.22 7.51 20.37
C LYS A 42 -9.61 8.97 20.53
N ALA A 43 -9.03 9.86 19.72
CA ALA A 43 -9.36 11.28 19.74
C ALA A 43 -10.82 11.53 19.28
N GLU A 44 -11.26 10.80 18.25
CA GLU A 44 -12.63 10.86 17.75
C GLU A 44 -13.63 10.36 18.80
N ALA A 45 -13.32 9.24 19.46
CA ALA A 45 -14.15 8.69 20.53
C ALA A 45 -14.29 9.66 21.72
N ALA A 46 -13.21 10.38 22.09
CA ALA A 46 -13.27 11.40 23.13
C ALA A 46 -14.20 12.56 22.75
N LEU A 47 -14.09 13.07 21.52
CA LEU A 47 -14.99 14.11 21.01
C LEU A 47 -16.45 13.64 20.97
N ARG A 48 -16.71 12.44 20.43
CA ARG A 48 -18.05 11.86 20.38
C ARG A 48 -18.64 11.67 21.77
N LYS A 49 -17.84 11.23 22.74
CA LYS A 49 -18.27 11.07 24.14
C LYS A 49 -18.71 12.40 24.76
N GLU A 50 -17.95 13.46 24.56
CA GLU A 50 -18.30 14.80 25.05
C GLU A 50 -19.62 15.30 24.42
N LEU A 51 -19.81 15.06 23.13
CA LEU A 51 -21.05 15.40 22.42
C LEU A 51 -22.28 14.65 22.96
N VAL A 52 -22.13 13.37 23.30
CA VAL A 52 -23.21 12.58 23.90
C VAL A 52 -23.58 13.11 25.28
N TYR A 53 -22.62 13.45 26.14
CA TYR A 53 -22.94 14.04 27.45
C TYR A 53 -23.56 15.44 27.34
N ALA A 54 -23.19 16.20 26.32
CA ALA A 54 -23.83 17.47 26.02
C ALA A 54 -25.27 17.32 25.52
N GLU A 55 -25.66 16.17 24.97
CA GLU A 55 -27.06 15.89 24.62
C GLU A 55 -27.95 15.90 25.87
N ASP A 56 -27.52 15.22 26.93
CA ASP A 56 -28.25 15.13 28.20
C ASP A 56 -28.13 16.40 29.06
N ASN A 57 -26.96 17.05 29.10
CA ASN A 57 -26.76 18.25 29.92
C ASN A 57 -25.81 19.29 29.28
N ARG A 58 -26.38 20.15 28.43
CA ARG A 58 -25.65 21.24 27.73
C ARG A 58 -25.04 22.32 28.61
N LYS A 59 -25.44 22.46 29.88
CA LYS A 59 -24.90 23.51 30.77
C LYS A 59 -23.56 23.10 31.38
N GLU A 60 -23.34 21.80 31.52
CA GLU A 60 -22.18 21.25 32.22
C GLU A 60 -21.13 20.66 31.26
N TYR A 61 -21.59 20.14 30.11
CA TYR A 61 -20.76 19.53 29.06
C TYR A 61 -20.70 20.40 27.79
N ALA A 62 -19.75 20.10 26.89
CA ALA A 62 -19.45 20.87 25.68
C ALA A 62 -19.09 22.34 25.96
N LYS A 63 -18.32 22.58 27.02
CA LYS A 63 -17.69 23.89 27.26
C LYS A 63 -16.84 24.26 26.05
N ASN A 64 -16.88 25.53 25.66
CA ASN A 64 -16.21 26.03 24.46
C ASN A 64 -14.72 25.69 24.45
N GLU A 65 -14.05 25.81 25.61
CA GLU A 65 -12.62 25.49 25.77
C GLU A 65 -12.33 24.01 25.51
N THR A 66 -13.06 23.11 26.16
CA THR A 66 -12.92 21.64 25.99
C THR A 66 -13.19 21.21 24.56
N MET A 67 -14.22 21.77 23.92
CA MET A 67 -14.57 21.45 22.53
C MET A 67 -13.48 21.87 21.55
N ILE A 68 -12.91 23.06 21.73
CA ILE A 68 -11.80 23.55 20.89
C ILE A 68 -10.57 22.67 21.07
N GLU A 69 -10.24 22.27 22.30
CA GLU A 69 -9.10 21.39 22.59
C GLU A 69 -9.27 20.02 21.90
N LEU A 70 -10.40 19.35 22.14
CA LEU A 70 -10.69 18.03 21.56
C LEU A 70 -10.71 18.07 20.03
N PHE A 71 -11.34 19.09 19.44
CA PHE A 71 -11.40 19.24 17.99
C PHE A 71 -10.03 19.53 17.38
N THR A 72 -9.23 20.37 18.03
CA THR A 72 -7.88 20.71 17.56
C THR A 72 -6.97 19.49 17.63
N GLY A 73 -7.01 18.73 18.73
CA GLY A 73 -6.29 17.47 18.87
C GLY A 73 -6.68 16.45 17.79
N LEU A 74 -7.98 16.30 17.52
CA LEU A 74 -8.50 15.44 16.46
C LEU A 74 -7.97 15.87 15.08
N LYS A 75 -8.04 17.17 14.77
CA LYS A 75 -7.55 17.73 13.49
C LYS A 75 -6.06 17.45 13.26
N PHE A 76 -5.23 17.59 14.30
CA PHE A 76 -3.80 17.29 14.20
C PHE A 76 -3.54 15.79 13.95
N ASN A 77 -4.27 14.91 14.63
CA ASN A 77 -4.17 13.47 14.45
C ASN A 77 -4.61 13.06 13.03
N TYR A 78 -5.76 13.55 12.56
CA TYR A 78 -6.23 13.30 11.19
C TYR A 78 -5.24 13.79 10.13
N LYS A 79 -4.67 14.99 10.29
CA LYS A 79 -3.67 15.50 9.34
C LYS A 79 -2.44 14.60 9.28
N ARG A 80 -1.95 14.15 10.44
CA ARG A 80 -0.79 13.24 10.51
C ARG A 80 -1.12 11.91 9.83
N LEU A 81 -2.28 11.33 10.12
CA LEU A 81 -2.77 10.09 9.53
C LEU A 81 -2.89 10.21 8.00
N PHE A 82 -3.52 11.30 7.52
CA PHE A 82 -3.68 11.58 6.09
C PHE A 82 -2.34 11.65 5.36
N LEU A 83 -1.35 12.36 5.93
CA LEU A 83 -0.01 12.42 5.33
C LEU A 83 0.65 11.04 5.26
N HIS A 84 0.42 10.18 6.27
CA HIS A 84 0.98 8.84 6.27
C HIS A 84 0.32 7.92 5.23
N TYR A 85 -0.99 7.99 5.10
CA TYR A 85 -1.69 7.32 4.00
C TYR A 85 -1.26 7.86 2.63
N GLY A 86 -1.02 9.17 2.51
CA GLY A 86 -0.61 9.80 1.26
C GLY A 86 0.68 9.19 0.69
N TYR A 87 1.76 9.17 1.48
CA TYR A 87 3.01 8.59 1.00
C TYR A 87 2.91 7.06 0.81
N PHE A 88 2.14 6.36 1.66
CA PHE A 88 1.93 4.91 1.54
C PHE A 88 1.19 4.56 0.24
N ASN A 89 0.16 5.33 -0.11
CA ASN A 89 -0.56 5.16 -1.37
C ASN A 89 0.33 5.49 -2.58
N ILE A 90 1.15 6.52 -2.50
CA ILE A 90 2.14 6.81 -3.56
C ILE A 90 3.08 5.62 -3.74
N TRP A 91 3.61 5.06 -2.64
CA TRP A 91 4.44 3.85 -2.69
C TRP A 91 3.70 2.68 -3.34
N LEU A 92 2.47 2.38 -2.90
CA LEU A 92 1.67 1.28 -3.45
C LEU A 92 1.44 1.46 -4.95
N ILE A 93 0.97 2.63 -5.39
CA ILE A 93 0.70 2.91 -6.81
C ILE A 93 1.97 2.81 -7.64
N LEU A 94 3.09 3.34 -7.15
CA LEU A 94 4.38 3.26 -7.86
C LEU A 94 4.86 1.82 -7.96
N PHE A 95 4.79 1.05 -6.89
CA PHE A 95 5.15 -0.37 -6.89
C PHE A 95 4.30 -1.15 -7.90
N GLU A 96 2.98 -0.95 -7.86
CA GLU A 96 2.01 -1.56 -8.76
C GLU A 96 2.28 -1.22 -10.24
N GLN A 97 2.68 0.02 -10.54
CA GLN A 97 2.98 0.44 -11.91
C GLN A 97 4.35 -0.07 -12.39
N MET A 98 5.35 -0.10 -11.52
CA MET A 98 6.72 -0.51 -11.86
C MET A 98 6.80 -2.00 -12.20
N ILE A 99 6.12 -2.84 -11.43
CA ILE A 99 6.19 -4.30 -11.58
C ILE A 99 5.56 -4.80 -12.89
N VAL A 100 4.57 -4.08 -13.45
CA VAL A 100 3.95 -4.39 -14.75
C VAL A 100 4.97 -4.37 -15.90
N ILE A 101 5.98 -3.51 -15.81
CA ILE A 101 6.97 -3.32 -16.87
C ILE A 101 8.12 -4.35 -16.78
N VAL A 102 8.31 -4.99 -15.61
CA VAL A 102 9.43 -5.90 -15.35
C VAL A 102 9.51 -7.07 -16.34
N PRO A 103 8.42 -7.82 -16.63
CA PRO A 103 8.49 -8.94 -17.57
C PRO A 103 8.94 -8.46 -18.97
N PHE A 104 8.44 -7.31 -19.41
CA PHE A 104 8.79 -6.74 -20.71
C PHE A 104 10.27 -6.36 -20.77
N LEU A 105 10.84 -5.77 -19.72
CA LEU A 105 12.27 -5.42 -19.69
C LEU A 105 13.17 -6.66 -19.73
N ILE A 106 12.81 -7.71 -19.00
CA ILE A 106 13.56 -8.98 -18.98
C ILE A 106 13.52 -9.64 -20.37
N MET A 107 12.36 -9.61 -21.03
CA MET A 107 12.15 -10.27 -22.31
C MET A 107 12.56 -9.43 -23.53
N ALA A 108 12.67 -8.11 -23.40
CA ALA A 108 12.96 -7.19 -24.50
C ALA A 108 14.18 -7.59 -25.35
N PRO A 109 15.34 -7.98 -24.78
CA PRO A 109 16.49 -8.40 -25.60
C PRO A 109 16.18 -9.65 -26.45
N GLY A 110 15.41 -10.59 -25.92
CA GLY A 110 15.01 -11.80 -26.65
C GLY A 110 14.01 -11.50 -27.77
N LEU A 111 13.09 -10.59 -27.50
CA LEU A 111 12.10 -10.13 -28.49
C LEU A 111 12.77 -9.39 -29.65
N PHE A 112 13.63 -8.42 -29.36
CA PHE A 112 14.32 -7.64 -30.40
C PHE A 112 15.39 -8.45 -31.15
N ALA A 113 15.97 -9.48 -30.53
CA ALA A 113 16.85 -10.43 -31.21
C ALA A 113 16.10 -11.46 -32.06
N GLY A 114 14.76 -11.46 -32.06
CA GLY A 114 13.94 -12.44 -32.79
C GLY A 114 13.97 -13.85 -32.19
N ALA A 115 14.54 -14.02 -30.99
CA ALA A 115 14.64 -15.31 -30.32
C ALA A 115 13.31 -15.79 -29.72
N ILE A 116 12.42 -14.85 -29.39
CA ILE A 116 11.05 -15.11 -28.93
C ILE A 116 10.07 -14.18 -29.66
N GLY A 117 8.88 -14.69 -29.97
CA GLY A 117 7.81 -13.89 -30.57
C GLY A 117 6.96 -13.15 -29.52
N LEU A 118 6.20 -12.14 -29.97
CA LEU A 118 5.28 -11.39 -29.11
C LEU A 118 4.27 -12.28 -28.37
N GLY A 119 3.79 -13.36 -29.00
CA GLY A 119 2.87 -14.30 -28.36
C GLY A 119 3.45 -14.99 -27.12
N ILE A 120 4.75 -15.29 -27.12
CA ILE A 120 5.44 -15.87 -25.95
C ILE A 120 5.57 -14.82 -24.85
N VAL A 121 5.88 -13.57 -25.21
CA VAL A 121 5.96 -12.44 -24.27
C VAL A 121 4.63 -12.25 -23.54
N MET A 122 3.51 -12.28 -24.27
CA MET A 122 2.17 -12.15 -23.66
C MET A 122 1.83 -13.30 -22.72
N GLN A 123 2.18 -14.55 -23.08
CA GLN A 123 1.94 -15.71 -22.21
C GLN A 123 2.72 -15.61 -20.90
N ILE A 124 3.99 -15.20 -20.98
CA ILE A 124 4.83 -15.01 -19.81
C ILE A 124 4.32 -13.86 -18.93
N ASN A 125 3.90 -12.75 -19.53
CA ASN A 125 3.33 -11.63 -18.80
C ASN A 125 2.05 -12.02 -18.04
N ASN A 126 1.12 -12.73 -18.69
CA ASN A 126 -0.09 -13.24 -18.04
C ASN A 126 0.24 -14.19 -16.88
N ALA A 127 1.21 -15.09 -17.06
CA ALA A 127 1.63 -16.02 -16.01
C ALA A 127 2.29 -15.27 -14.83
N PHE A 128 3.10 -14.26 -15.11
CA PHE A 128 3.72 -13.41 -14.11
C PHE A 128 2.67 -12.64 -13.30
N ASP A 129 1.69 -12.04 -13.97
CA ASP A 129 0.60 -11.31 -13.31
C ASP A 129 -0.26 -12.24 -12.43
N GLN A 130 -0.52 -13.48 -12.88
CA GLN A 130 -1.23 -14.48 -12.08
C GLN A 130 -0.47 -14.82 -10.78
N VAL A 131 0.85 -15.04 -10.86
CA VAL A 131 1.69 -15.34 -9.70
C VAL A 131 1.73 -14.14 -8.75
N ARG A 132 1.99 -12.94 -9.30
CA ARG A 132 2.01 -11.69 -8.54
C ARG A 132 0.69 -11.46 -7.80
N SER A 133 -0.44 -11.56 -8.51
CA SER A 133 -1.79 -11.38 -7.95
C SER A 133 -2.08 -12.39 -6.82
N SER A 134 -1.65 -13.64 -6.99
CA SER A 134 -1.81 -14.68 -5.96
C SER A 134 -1.03 -14.39 -4.67
N PHE A 135 0.06 -13.61 -4.75
CA PHE A 135 0.84 -13.14 -3.60
C PHE A 135 0.40 -11.76 -3.07
N SER A 136 -0.47 -11.03 -3.77
CA SER A 136 -1.06 -9.81 -3.25
C SER A 136 -2.12 -10.17 -2.21
N VAL A 137 -1.81 -9.92 -0.93
CA VAL A 137 -2.77 -10.09 0.17
C VAL A 137 -3.56 -8.79 0.43
N PHE A 138 -3.50 -7.85 -0.53
CA PHE A 138 -4.16 -6.55 -0.51
C PHE A 138 -4.91 -6.33 -1.82
#